data_AF-A0A1W9G8N4-F1
#
_entry.id   AF-A0A1W9G8N4-F1
#
_cell.length_a   1.000
_cell.length_b   1.000
_cell.length_c   1.000
_cell.angle_alpha   90.00
_cell.angle_beta   90.00
_cell.angle_gamma   90.00
#
_symmetry.space_group_name_H-M   'P 1'
#
loop_
_entity.id
_entity.type
_entity.pdbx_description
1 polymer ?
#
loop_
_entity_poly.entity_id
_entity_poly.type
_entity_poly.pdbx_seq_one_letter_code
_entity_poly.pdbx_strand_id
1 'polypeptide(L)'
;MECTRCHGLMVREHFLDFEGTYGHMWASGYRCMNCGNVHDPLIEQHRLAKARPALVLAQGEASYGEDEPHADVPSIIMRAA
;
A
#
# COMPACT_ATOMS: atom_id res chain seq x y z
N MET A 1 -0.87 19.59 13.30
CA MET A 1 -0.46 18.96 12.02
C MET A 1 -1.72 18.83 11.19
N GLU A 2 -1.75 19.38 9.98
CA GLU A 2 -2.92 19.41 9.09
C GLU A 2 -2.70 18.50 7.89
N CYS A 3 -3.78 17.87 7.42
CA CYS A 3 -3.71 16.97 6.28
C CYS A 3 -3.47 17.74 4.97
N THR A 4 -2.45 17.33 4.21
CA THR A 4 -2.14 17.93 2.90
C THR A 4 -3.22 17.73 1.84
N ARG A 5 -4.16 16.79 2.04
CA ARG A 5 -5.25 16.51 1.09
C ARG A 5 -6.53 17.29 1.37
N CYS A 6 -6.90 17.45 2.64
CA CYS A 6 -8.21 18.01 3.01
C CYS A 6 -8.15 19.05 4.13
N HIS A 7 -6.94 19.45 4.55
CA HIS A 7 -6.70 20.36 5.68
C HIS A 7 -7.35 19.94 7.00
N GLY A 8 -7.68 18.65 7.13
CA GLY A 8 -8.31 18.08 8.33
C GLY A 8 -7.29 17.76 9.42
N LEU A 9 -7.81 17.45 10.61
CA LEU A 9 -7.00 17.06 11.77
C LEU A 9 -6.21 15.76 11.48
N MET A 10 -4.92 15.78 11.79
CA MET A 10 -4.08 14.59 11.80
C MET A 10 -3.73 14.17 13.22
N VAL A 11 -3.91 12.89 13.51
CA VAL A 11 -3.65 12.28 14.82
C VAL A 11 -2.54 11.25 14.66
N ARG A 12 -1.65 11.15 15.64
CA ARG A 12 -0.61 10.12 15.68
C ARG A 12 -1.25 8.76 15.95
N GLU A 13 -0.89 7.77 15.16
CA GLU A 13 -1.39 6.40 15.26
C GLU A 13 -0.23 5.41 15.08
N HIS A 14 -0.38 4.22 15.68
CA HIS A 14 0.54 3.11 15.50
C HIS A 14 0.00 2.16 14.42
N PHE A 15 0.83 1.91 13.41
CA PHE A 15 0.53 1.03 12.30
C PHE A 15 1.27 -0.28 12.47
N LEU A 16 0.59 -1.38 12.15
CA LEU A 16 1.21 -2.70 12.08
C LEU A 16 1.78 -2.90 10.68
N ASP A 17 3.08 -3.17 10.62
CA ASP A 17 3.76 -3.62 9.41
C ASP A 17 3.79 -5.16 9.41
N PHE A 18 3.07 -5.77 8.47
CA PHE A 18 3.00 -7.22 8.31
C PHE A 18 4.13 -7.78 7.42
N GLU A 19 4.76 -6.94 6.61
CA GLU A 19 5.82 -7.32 5.67
C GLU A 19 7.22 -6.91 6.16
N GLY A 20 7.30 -6.16 7.25
CA GLY A 20 8.54 -5.66 7.83
C GLY A 20 9.47 -6.76 8.36
N THR A 21 10.77 -6.44 8.38
CA THR A 21 11.84 -7.29 8.92
C THR A 21 11.54 -7.67 10.38
N TYR A 22 11.70 -8.95 10.73
CA TYR A 22 11.51 -9.47 12.09
C TYR A 22 12.13 -8.55 13.15
N GLY A 23 11.29 -7.98 14.03
CA GLY A 23 11.72 -7.14 15.16
C GLY A 23 11.04 -5.77 15.27
N HIS A 24 10.53 -5.21 14.17
CA HIS A 24 9.85 -3.90 14.17
C HIS A 24 8.49 -3.97 13.48
N MET A 25 7.53 -4.67 14.11
CA MET A 25 6.18 -4.80 13.57
C MET A 25 5.36 -3.51 13.71
N TRP A 26 5.81 -2.53 14.50
CA TRP A 26 5.03 -1.35 14.85
C TRP A 26 5.73 -0.09 14.34
N ALA A 27 5.05 0.64 13.45
CA ALA A 27 5.46 1.94 12.94
C ALA A 27 4.58 3.04 13.55
N SER A 28 5.12 4.25 13.71
CA SER A 28 4.33 5.40 14.16
C SER A 28 4.17 6.39 13.00
N GLY A 29 2.93 6.72 12.68
CA GLY A 29 2.61 7.69 11.64
C GLY A 29 1.47 8.60 12.05
N TYR A 30 0.96 9.38 11.10
CA TYR A 30 -0.18 10.27 11.30
C TYR A 30 -1.31 9.89 10.36
N ARG A 31 -2.52 9.70 10.88
CA ARG A 31 -3.74 9.52 10.09
C ARG A 31 -4.61 10.76 10.16
N CYS A 32 -5.12 11.20 9.01
CA CYS A 32 -6.17 12.20 8.96
C CYS A 32 -7.52 11.59 9.35
N MET A 33 -8.19 12.19 10.34
CA MET A 33 -9.50 11.73 10.79
C MET A 33 -10.63 12.07 9.82
N ASN A 34 -10.42 12.99 8.87
CA ASN A 34 -11.44 13.38 7.90
C ASN A 34 -11.38 12.56 6.60
N CYS A 35 -10.19 12.35 6.03
CA CYS A 35 -10.04 11.70 4.72
C CYS A 35 -9.25 10.39 4.75
N GLY A 36 -8.75 9.97 5.92
CA GLY A 36 -7.99 8.74 6.07
C GLY A 36 -6.57 8.78 5.52
N ASN A 37 -6.09 9.92 5.01
CA ASN A 37 -4.72 10.05 4.51
C ASN A 37 -3.71 9.71 5.61
N VAL A 38 -2.80 8.78 5.31
CA VAL A 38 -1.71 8.39 6.21
C VAL A 38 -0.43 9.09 5.76
N HIS A 39 0.26 9.71 6.71
CA HIS A 39 1.54 10.34 6.53
C HIS A 39 2.54 9.71 7.50
N ASP A 40 3.54 9.06 6.94
CA ASP A 40 4.66 8.49 7.68
C ASP A 40 5.93 9.23 7.22
N PRO A 41 6.61 9.98 8.12
CA PRO A 41 7.79 10.75 7.77
C PRO A 41 8.95 9.90 7.22
N LEU A 42 9.10 8.66 7.71
CA LEU A 42 10.18 7.77 7.31
C LEU A 42 9.92 7.19 5.92
N ILE A 43 8.67 6.81 5.65
CA ILE A 43 8.26 6.37 4.31
C ILE A 43 8.40 7.52 3.31
N GLU A 44 8.03 8.75 3.70
CA GLU A 44 8.20 9.92 2.84
C GLU A 44 9.67 10.19 2.53
N GLN A 45 10.54 10.18 3.54
CA GLN A 45 11.98 10.34 3.34
C GLN A 45 12.55 9.26 2.41
N HIS A 46 12.15 8.00 2.59
CA HIS A 46 12.57 6.90 1.70
C HIS A 46 12.06 7.09 0.26
N ARG A 47 10.85 7.62 0.08
CA ARG A 47 10.29 7.94 -1.26
C ARG A 47 11.01 9.11 -1.92
N LEU A 48 11.44 10.11 -1.16
CA LEU A 48 12.21 11.25 -1.68
C LEU A 48 13.65 10.85 -2.02
N ALA A 49 14.25 9.94 -1.26
CA ALA A 49 15.61 9.45 -1.50
C ALA A 49 15.69 8.51 -2.71
N LYS A 50 14.60 7.83 -3.10
CA LYS A 50 14.54 6.97 -4.28
C LYS A 50 13.97 7.74 -5.47
N ALA A 51 14.59 7.62 -6.64
CA ALA A 51 14.00 8.09 -7.89
C ALA A 51 12.60 7.46 -8.03
N ARG A 52 11.56 8.28 -8.27
CA ARG A 52 10.20 7.79 -8.47
C ARG A 52 10.22 6.78 -9.63
N PRO A 53 9.95 5.48 -9.40
CA PRO A 53 9.70 4.60 -10.52
C PRO A 53 8.47 5.16 -11.24
N ALA A 54 8.61 5.43 -12.54
CA ALA A 54 7.48 5.82 -13.35
C ALA A 54 6.44 4.68 -13.24
N LEU A 55 5.24 5.00 -12.77
CA LEU A 55 4.14 4.06 -12.79
C LEU A 55 3.86 3.75 -14.26
N VAL A 56 4.31 2.59 -14.74
CA VAL A 56 3.91 2.08 -16.04
C VAL A 56 2.48 1.63 -15.87
N LEU A 57 1.53 2.42 -16.40
CA LEU A 57 0.16 1.96 -16.57
C LEU A 57 0.23 0.73 -17.47
N ALA A 58 -0.13 -0.44 -16.92
CA ALA A 58 -0.27 -1.65 -17.71
C ALA A 58 -1.45 -1.44 -18.68
N GLN A 59 -1.16 -0.93 -19.87
CA GLN A 59 -2.08 -0.95 -20.99
C GLN A 59 -1.97 -2.33 -21.63
N GLY A 60 -2.74 -3.28 -21.13
CA GLY A 60 -2.91 -4.60 -21.73
C GLY A 60 -4.35 -5.04 -21.53
N GLU A 61 -5.13 -4.96 -22.60
CA GLU A 61 -6.55 -5.31 -22.66
C GLU A 61 -6.78 -6.74 -22.16
N ALA A 62 -7.66 -6.90 -21.17
CA ALA A 62 -8.22 -8.20 -20.83
C ALA A 62 -9.14 -8.63 -21.97
N SER A 63 -8.58 -9.29 -22.99
CA SER A 63 -9.33 -10.03 -23.99
C SER A 63 -9.97 -11.23 -23.30
N TYR A 64 -11.24 -11.11 -22.90
CA TYR A 64 -12.07 -12.26 -22.54
C TYR A 64 -12.33 -13.06 -23.82
N GLY A 65 -11.50 -14.06 -24.08
CA GLY A 65 -11.85 -15.14 -25.01
C GLY A 65 -12.94 -15.97 -24.35
N GLU A 66 -14.12 -15.99 -24.97
CA GLU A 66 -15.23 -16.84 -24.58
C GLU A 66 -14.88 -18.30 -24.86
N ASP A 67 -14.28 -18.99 -23.90
CA ASP A 67 -14.28 -20.44 -23.81
C ASP A 67 -14.21 -20.84 -22.33
N GLU A 68 -15.38 -20.91 -21.69
CA GLU A 68 -15.53 -21.49 -20.37
C GLU A 68 -15.29 -23.01 -20.45
N PRO A 69 -14.43 -23.55 -19.60
CA PRO A 69 -14.90 -24.63 -18.75
C PRO A 69 -14.48 -24.40 -17.30
N HIS A 70 -15.46 -24.40 -16.40
CA HIS A 70 -15.26 -24.42 -14.95
C HIS A 70 -14.29 -25.53 -14.54
N ALA A 71 -13.06 -25.16 -14.19
CA ALA A 71 -12.11 -26.03 -13.52
C ALA A 71 -11.41 -25.24 -12.40
N ASP A 72 -11.80 -25.58 -11.17
CA ASP A 72 -11.09 -25.40 -9.90
C ASP A 72 -9.91 -24.42 -9.89
N VAL A 73 -10.15 -23.20 -9.40
CA VAL A 73 -9.07 -22.25 -9.07
C VAL A 73 -8.27 -22.82 -7.89
N PRO A 74 -7.00 -23.23 -8.06
CA PRO A 74 -6.20 -23.60 -6.91
C PRO A 74 -5.83 -22.32 -6.15
N SER A 75 -6.15 -22.29 -4.86
CA SER A 75 -5.61 -21.28 -3.94
C SER A 75 -4.09 -21.38 -3.93
N ILE A 76 -3.42 -20.48 -4.66
CA ILE A 76 -1.97 -20.31 -4.55
C ILE A 76 -1.70 -19.57 -3.24
N ILE A 77 -1.59 -20.34 -2.15
CA ILE A 77 -0.87 -19.89 -0.96
C ILE A 77 0.61 -20.08 -1.30
N MET A 78 1.26 -19.01 -1.74
CA MET A 78 2.71 -18.98 -1.87
C MET A 78 3.31 -18.94 -0.45
N ARG A 79 3.74 -20.09 0.06
CA ARG A 79 4.61 -20.17 1.23
C ARG A 79 6.00 -19.71 0.81
N ALA A 80 6.43 -18.55 1.29
CA ALA A 80 7.82 -18.12 1.21
C ALA A 80 8.68 -19.06 2.09
N ALA A 81 9.80 -19.51 1.51
CA ALA A 81 10.84 -20.29 2.18
C ALA A 81 11.72 -19.40 3.06
#